data_AF-A0A8F2JB53-F1
#
_entry.id   AF-A0A8F2JB53-F1
#
_cell.length_a   1.000
_cell.length_b   1.000
_cell.length_c   1.000
_cell.angle_alpha   90.00
_cell.angle_beta   90.00
_cell.angle_gamma   90.00
#
_symmetry.space_group_name_H-M   'P 1'
#
loop_
_entity.id
_entity.type
_entity.pdbx_description
1 polymer ?
#
loop_
_entity_poly.entity_id
_entity_poly.type
_entity_poly.pdbx_seq_one_letter_code
_entity_poly.pdbx_strand_id
1 'polypeptide(L)'
;MTRNCNSDRQRKMLQVQMADFALIDANLYLDTHPGCQKAMEYFQQQHEAAQRIRREYVELYGPLTAADAAGKDTWTWVETPWPWEMEA
;
A
#
# COMPACT_ATOMS: atom_id res chain seq x y z
N MET A 1 16.63 -7.05 23.56
CA MET A 1 16.37 -8.31 22.82
C MET A 1 15.81 -7.92 21.46
N THR A 2 16.58 -8.16 20.41
CA THR A 2 16.32 -7.75 19.02
C THR A 2 15.02 -8.37 18.52
N ARG A 3 13.97 -7.56 18.30
CA ARG A 3 12.71 -8.00 17.69
C ARG A 3 12.93 -8.32 16.22
N ASN A 4 13.44 -9.52 15.95
CA ASN A 4 13.30 -10.15 14.64
C ASN A 4 11.93 -10.88 14.63
N CYS A 5 10.87 -10.19 14.22
CA CYS A 5 9.59 -10.83 13.95
C CYS A 5 9.09 -10.35 12.61
N ASN A 6 9.56 -11.00 11.55
CA ASN A 6 9.10 -10.85 10.17
C ASN A 6 7.65 -11.40 10.06
N SER A 7 6.70 -10.71 10.71
CA SER A 7 5.30 -11.16 10.80
C SER A 7 4.65 -11.13 9.42
N ASP A 8 3.63 -11.97 9.18
CA ASP A 8 2.93 -12.00 7.88
C ASP A 8 2.37 -10.62 7.50
N ARG A 9 1.93 -9.85 8.51
CA ARG A 9 1.51 -8.45 8.36
C ARG A 9 2.65 -7.56 7.83
N GLN A 10 3.85 -7.67 8.37
CA GLN A 10 5.01 -6.89 7.91
C GLN A 10 5.42 -7.29 6.48
N ARG A 11 5.38 -8.59 6.16
CA ARG A 11 5.69 -9.06 4.80
C ARG A 11 4.67 -8.55 3.79
N LYS A 12 3.38 -8.57 4.13
CA LYS A 12 2.31 -8.01 3.29
C LYS A 12 2.41 -6.48 3.19
N MET A 13 2.76 -5.78 4.25
CA MET A 13 3.04 -4.34 4.21
C MET A 13 4.23 -4.03 3.27
N LEU A 14 5.30 -4.81 3.33
CA LEU A 14 6.43 -4.65 2.42
C LEU A 14 6.02 -4.85 0.95
N GLN A 15 5.13 -5.80 0.66
CA GLN A 15 4.57 -5.98 -0.69
C GLN A 15 3.80 -4.76 -1.17
N VAL A 16 2.99 -4.14 -0.30
CA VAL A 16 2.28 -2.88 -0.60
C VAL A 16 3.30 -1.79 -0.94
N GLN A 17 4.31 -1.59 -0.09
CA GLN A 17 5.34 -0.57 -0.27
C GLN A 17 6.14 -0.75 -1.56
N MET A 18 6.48 -1.99 -1.92
CA MET A 18 7.19 -2.30 -3.16
C MET A 18 6.34 -1.98 -4.40
N ALA A 19 5.05 -2.34 -4.37
CA ALA A 19 4.14 -2.06 -5.47
C ALA A 19 3.90 -0.55 -5.64
N ASP A 20 3.77 0.18 -4.54
CA ASP A 20 3.62 1.63 -4.55
C ASP A 20 4.87 2.33 -5.08
N PHE A 21 6.06 1.86 -4.69
CA PHE A 21 7.32 2.37 -5.20
C PHE A 21 7.42 2.21 -6.72
N ALA A 22 7.07 1.02 -7.25
CA ALA A 22 7.10 0.77 -8.69
C ALA A 22 6.15 1.70 -9.46
N LEU A 23 4.99 2.02 -8.88
CA LEU A 23 4.03 2.96 -9.46
C LEU A 23 4.59 4.40 -9.49
N ILE A 24 5.21 4.83 -8.38
CA ILE A 24 5.84 6.16 -8.27
C ILE A 24 6.99 6.29 -9.27
N ASP A 25 7.84 5.26 -9.38
CA ASP A 25 8.98 5.25 -10.30
C ASP A 25 8.52 5.33 -11.77
N ALA A 26 7.50 4.55 -12.14
CA ALA A 26 6.89 4.62 -13.47
C ALA A 26 6.27 6.00 -13.77
N ASN A 27 5.62 6.62 -12.79
CA ASN A 27 5.08 7.97 -12.92
C ASN A 27 6.20 8.99 -13.18
N LEU A 28 7.25 8.95 -12.37
CA LEU A 28 8.39 9.86 -12.50
C LEU A 28 9.09 9.71 -13.85
N TYR A 29 9.17 8.50 -14.39
CA TYR A 29 9.67 8.28 -15.75
C TYR A 29 8.76 8.94 -16.79
N LEU A 30 7.43 8.77 -16.66
CA LEU A 30 6.44 9.34 -17.58
C LEU A 30 6.40 10.88 -17.57
N ASP A 31 6.70 11.52 -16.44
CA ASP A 31 6.83 12.99 -16.35
C ASP A 31 7.85 13.55 -17.36
N THR A 32 8.88 12.77 -17.68
CA THR A 32 9.93 13.14 -18.66
C THR A 32 9.71 12.51 -20.04
N HIS A 33 8.93 11.44 -20.15
CA HIS A 33 8.68 10.69 -21.38
C HIS A 33 7.18 10.38 -21.60
N PRO A 34 6.30 11.39 -21.73
CA PRO A 34 4.84 11.18 -21.73
C PRO A 34 4.31 10.38 -22.93
N GLY A 35 5.06 10.33 -24.04
CA GLY A 35 4.70 9.55 -25.22
C GLY A 35 5.18 8.09 -25.22
N CYS A 36 5.86 7.64 -24.15
CA CYS A 36 6.40 6.29 -24.10
C CYS A 36 5.31 5.26 -23.80
N GLN A 37 4.78 4.63 -24.86
CA GLN A 37 3.71 3.63 -24.74
C GLN A 37 4.08 2.46 -23.80
N LYS A 38 5.33 2.00 -23.85
CA LYS A 38 5.80 0.92 -22.95
C LYS A 38 5.75 1.33 -21.48
N ALA A 39 6.09 2.57 -21.16
CA ALA A 39 6.03 3.08 -19.80
C ALA A 39 4.57 3.25 -19.33
N MET A 40 3.65 3.66 -20.23
CA MET A 40 2.22 3.69 -19.94
C MET A 40 1.64 2.30 -19.66
N GLU A 41 1.99 1.30 -20.49
CA GLU A 41 1.58 -0.10 -20.29
C GLU A 41 2.13 -0.65 -18.96
N TYR A 42 3.40 -0.38 -18.65
CA TYR A 42 4.01 -0.76 -17.38
C TYR A 42 3.30 -0.10 -16.19
N PHE A 43 3.04 1.21 -16.25
CA PHE A 43 2.33 1.95 -15.21
C PHE A 43 0.95 1.35 -14.96
N GLN A 44 0.18 1.05 -16.01
CA GLN A 44 -1.14 0.42 -15.88
C GLN A 44 -1.06 -0.96 -15.19
N GLN A 45 -0.11 -1.80 -15.60
CA GLN A 45 0.09 -3.11 -14.98
C GLN A 45 0.47 -3.01 -13.49
N GLN A 46 1.37 -2.10 -13.13
CA GLN A 46 1.76 -1.87 -11.75
C GLN A 46 0.60 -1.27 -10.93
N HIS A 47 -0.19 -0.37 -11.51
CA HIS A 47 -1.37 0.19 -10.87
C HIS A 47 -2.37 -0.90 -10.49
N GLU A 48 -2.70 -1.80 -11.42
CA GLU A 48 -3.60 -2.93 -11.14
C GLU A 48 -3.06 -3.88 -10.08
N ALA A 49 -1.75 -4.16 -10.12
CA ALA A 49 -1.08 -4.99 -9.12
C ALA A 49 -1.09 -4.33 -7.73
N ALA A 50 -0.77 -3.04 -7.63
CA ALA A 50 -0.79 -2.27 -6.39
C ALA A 50 -2.19 -2.23 -5.78
N GLN A 51 -3.23 -1.99 -6.59
CA GLN A 51 -4.61 -2.01 -6.14
C GLN A 51 -5.02 -3.37 -5.57
N ARG A 52 -4.63 -4.48 -6.21
CA ARG A 52 -4.90 -5.83 -5.70
C ARG A 52 -4.20 -6.07 -4.36
N ILE A 53 -2.90 -5.78 -4.27
CA ILE A 53 -2.10 -6.01 -3.05
C ILE A 53 -2.61 -5.14 -1.88
N ARG A 54 -2.97 -3.88 -2.15
CA ARG A 54 -3.59 -2.99 -1.15
C ARG A 54 -4.91 -3.54 -0.65
N ARG A 55 -5.81 -3.99 -1.54
CA ARG A 55 -7.08 -4.62 -1.14
C ARG A 55 -6.86 -5.85 -0.26
N GLU A 56 -5.97 -6.75 -0.65
CA GLU A 56 -5.63 -7.92 0.17
C GLU A 56 -5.12 -7.52 1.56
N TYR A 57 -4.28 -6.49 1.65
CA TYR A 57 -3.81 -5.98 2.94
C TYR A 57 -4.97 -5.44 3.79
N VAL A 58 -5.82 -4.61 3.20
CA VAL A 58 -6.94 -3.96 3.88
C VAL A 58 -7.94 -4.99 4.41
N GLU A 59 -8.25 -6.01 3.62
CA GLU A 59 -9.13 -7.11 4.02
C GLU A 59 -8.58 -7.92 5.21
N LEU A 60 -7.26 -8.11 5.28
CA LEU A 60 -6.61 -8.93 6.30
C LEU A 60 -6.26 -8.17 7.58
N TYR A 61 -5.85 -6.91 7.46
CA TYR A 61 -5.16 -6.18 8.54
C TYR A 61 -5.78 -4.81 8.86
N GLY A 62 -6.81 -4.39 8.14
CA GLY A 62 -7.47 -3.11 8.35
C GLY A 62 -7.00 -2.00 7.41
N PRO A 63 -7.64 -0.82 7.47
CA PRO A 63 -7.50 0.25 6.49
C PRO A 63 -6.06 0.80 6.38
N LEU A 64 -5.61 1.09 5.16
CA LEU A 64 -4.32 1.74 4.89
C LEU A 64 -4.45 3.26 4.78
N THR A 65 -5.63 3.73 4.39
CA THR A 65 -6.02 5.13 4.26
C THR A 65 -7.38 5.35 4.90
N ALA A 66 -7.71 6.60 5.24
CA ALA A 66 -9.03 6.94 5.76
C ALA A 66 -10.17 6.57 4.79
N ALA A 67 -9.90 6.56 3.49
CA ALA A 67 -10.87 6.16 2.47
C ALA A 67 -11.21 4.65 2.53
N ASP A 68 -10.29 3.81 2.97
CA ASP A 68 -10.52 2.35 3.11
C ASP A 68 -11.52 2.03 4.23
N ALA A 69 -11.73 2.95 5.17
CA ALA A 69 -12.74 2.85 6.22
C ALA A 69 -14.14 3.29 5.75
N ALA A 70 -14.26 3.86 4.55
CA ALA A 70 -15.54 4.28 4.02
C ALA A 70 -16.49 3.08 3.81
N GLY A 71 -17.76 3.23 4.17
CA GLY A 71 -18.78 2.20 3.99
C GLY A 71 -18.75 1.05 5.00
N LYS A 72 -17.96 1.18 6.09
CA LYS A 72 -18.04 0.29 7.26
C LYS A 72 -19.04 0.85 8.27
N ASP A 73 -19.61 -0.03 9.09
CA ASP A 73 -20.58 0.34 10.14
C ASP A 73 -19.93 1.18 11.26
N THR A 74 -18.61 1.06 11.43
CA THR A 74 -17.80 1.82 12.39
C THR A 74 -16.62 2.51 11.69
N TRP A 75 -16.05 3.53 12.34
CA TRP A 75 -14.88 4.25 11.84
C TRP A 75 -13.59 3.44 12.05
N THR A 76 -13.39 2.42 11.22
CA THR A 76 -12.29 1.45 11.38
C THR A 76 -10.89 2.03 11.22
N TRP A 77 -10.76 3.26 10.72
CA TRP A 77 -9.48 3.97 10.57
C TRP A 77 -8.74 4.15 11.90
N VAL A 78 -9.45 4.29 13.02
CA VAL A 78 -8.85 4.51 14.35
C VAL A 78 -8.77 3.24 15.20
N GLU A 79 -9.21 2.08 14.67
CA GLU A 79 -9.30 0.84 15.44
C GLU A 79 -7.95 0.09 15.53
N THR A 80 -6.99 0.39 14.65
CA THR A 80 -5.63 -0.13 14.75
C THR A 80 -4.76 0.74 15.64
N PRO A 81 -3.91 0.14 16.50
CA PRO A 81 -3.01 0.91 17.35
C PRO A 81 -2.09 1.74 16.48
N TRP A 82 -2.08 3.05 16.72
CA TRP A 82 -1.18 3.96 16.03
C TRP A 82 0.26 3.64 16.45
N PRO A 83 1.26 3.89 15.59
CA PRO A 83 2.66 3.62 15.92
C PRO A 83 3.14 4.28 17.22
N TRP A 84 2.57 5.42 17.61
CA TRP A 84 2.88 6.15 18.84
C TRP A 84 2.08 5.70 20.08
N GLU A 85 1.02 4.91 19.92
CA GLU A 85 0.26 4.36 21.05
C GLU A 85 1.00 3.21 21.76
N MET A 86 2.10 2.71 21.17
CA MET A 86 2.95 1.69 21.77
C MET A 86 3.94 2.23 22.84
N GLU A 87 3.87 3.51 23.20
CA GLU A 87 4.76 4.17 24.17
C GLU A 87 4.16 4.44 25.57
N ALA A 88 3.03 3.82 25.94
CA ALA A 88 2.45 3.92 27.28
C ALA A 88 2.55 2.62 28.10
#